data_AF-A0AAJ5VVV3-F1
#
_entry.id   AF-A0AAJ5VVV3-F1
#
_cell.length_a   1.000
_cell.length_b   1.000
_cell.length_c   1.000
_cell.angle_alpha   90.00
_cell.angle_beta   90.00
_cell.angle_gamma   90.00
#
_symmetry.space_group_name_H-M   'P 1'
#
loop_
_entity.id
_entity.type
_entity.pdbx_description
1 polymer ?
#
loop_
_entity_poly.entity_id
_entity_poly.type
_entity_poly.pdbx_seq_one_letter_code
_entity_poly.pdbx_strand_id
1 'polypeptide(L)'
;MAGIIENNVVVHGFGRHSTWLGRSGQTYGLVSESLDRFAFAGAELFLLAKGSHVLWVGSSDELVADPLSRTRFRLALDCADRVFRVPAAPMAAERLSTIWDLEGAEPVAGAQAA
;
A
#
# COMPACT_ATOMS: atom_id res chain seq x y z
N MET A 1 43.99 14.65 -2.50
CA MET A 1 42.81 15.50 -2.21
C MET A 1 41.88 15.35 -3.41
N ALA A 2 40.63 14.92 -3.34
CA ALA A 2 39.70 14.72 -2.23
C ALA A 2 38.91 13.43 -2.49
N GLY A 3 38.70 12.62 -1.45
CA GLY A 3 37.83 11.45 -1.52
C GLY A 3 36.39 11.92 -1.62
N ILE A 4 35.68 11.46 -2.65
CA ILE A 4 34.24 11.62 -2.77
C ILE A 4 33.65 10.69 -1.70
N ILE A 5 33.15 11.29 -0.63
CA ILE A 5 32.46 10.57 0.44
C ILE A 5 31.09 10.21 -0.11
N GLU A 6 30.90 8.95 -0.50
CA GLU A 6 29.59 8.39 -0.82
C GLU A 6 28.74 8.48 0.46
N ASN A 7 27.86 9.46 0.49
CA ASN A 7 26.93 9.68 1.59
C ASN A 7 25.81 8.65 1.50
N ASN A 8 26.11 7.40 1.87
CA ASN A 8 25.14 6.32 1.94
C ASN A 8 24.24 6.57 3.15
N VAL A 9 23.14 7.31 2.95
CA VAL A 9 22.08 7.45 3.93
C VAL A 9 21.39 6.10 4.04
N VAL A 10 21.81 5.29 5.02
CA VAL A 10 21.11 4.08 5.43
C VAL A 10 19.81 4.52 6.11
N VAL A 11 18.78 4.77 5.31
CA VAL A 11 17.41 4.87 5.82
C VAL A 11 16.98 3.45 6.17
N HIS A 12 17.07 3.09 7.44
CA HIS A 12 16.46 1.88 7.98
C HIS A 12 14.93 2.01 7.93
N GLY A 13 14.39 1.70 6.75
CA GLY A 13 12.97 1.49 6.49
C GLY A 13 12.87 0.43 5.41
N PHE A 14 13.29 -0.80 5.72
CA PHE A 14 13.14 -1.94 4.80
C PHE A 14 11.66 -2.35 4.75
N GLY A 15 10.84 -1.51 4.10
CA GLY A 15 9.51 -1.93 3.68
C GLY A 15 9.69 -3.06 2.69
N ARG A 16 9.33 -4.27 3.09
CA ARG A 16 9.47 -5.45 2.24
C ARG A 16 8.59 -5.25 1.02
N HIS A 17 9.18 -5.19 -0.17
CA HIS A 17 8.39 -5.14 -1.40
C HIS A 17 7.61 -6.45 -1.57
N SER A 18 6.34 -6.33 -1.93
CA SER A 18 5.41 -7.44 -2.13
C SER A 18 4.69 -7.24 -3.44
N THR A 19 4.69 -8.25 -4.28
CA THR A 19 3.97 -8.21 -5.55
C THR A 19 2.54 -8.72 -5.35
N TRP A 20 1.57 -7.96 -5.84
CA TRP A 20 0.15 -8.27 -5.81
C TRP A 20 -0.40 -8.29 -7.23
N LEU A 21 -1.26 -9.25 -7.53
CA LEU A 21 -1.95 -9.36 -8.80
C LEU A 21 -3.37 -8.84 -8.62
N GLY A 22 -3.70 -7.73 -9.27
CA GLY A 22 -5.04 -7.16 -9.30
C GLY A 22 -6.06 -8.08 -9.98
N ARG A 23 -7.33 -7.80 -9.72
CA ARG A 23 -8.48 -8.52 -10.31
C ARG A 23 -8.44 -8.60 -11.84
N SER A 24 -7.87 -7.58 -12.48
CA SER A 24 -7.69 -7.44 -13.93
C SER A 24 -6.52 -8.25 -14.49
N GLY A 25 -5.67 -8.81 -13.61
CA GLY A 25 -4.39 -9.41 -13.97
C GLY A 25 -3.21 -8.41 -14.00
N GLN A 26 -3.44 -7.13 -13.70
CA GLN A 26 -2.36 -6.16 -13.57
C GLN A 26 -1.51 -6.43 -12.31
N THR A 27 -0.20 -6.31 -12.44
CA THR A 27 0.72 -6.52 -11.31
C THR A 27 1.07 -5.21 -10.63
N TYR A 28 1.01 -5.19 -9.29
CA TYR A 28 1.36 -4.05 -8.45
C TYR A 28 2.51 -4.43 -7.51
N GLY A 29 3.60 -3.67 -7.58
CA GLY A 29 4.66 -3.76 -6.58
C GLY A 29 4.31 -2.89 -5.38
N LEU A 30 3.88 -3.48 -4.27
CA LEU A 30 3.52 -2.76 -3.06
C LEU A 30 4.67 -2.74 -2.05
N VAL A 31 4.71 -1.72 -1.19
CA VAL A 31 5.71 -1.60 -0.12
C VAL A 31 5.04 -1.93 1.21
N SER A 32 5.50 -2.97 1.90
CA SER A 32 4.98 -3.30 3.24
C SER A 32 5.38 -2.21 4.24
N GLU A 33 4.43 -1.73 5.02
CA GLU A 33 4.62 -0.77 6.11
C GLU A 33 4.32 -1.45 7.45
N SER A 34 4.71 -0.81 8.56
CA SER A 34 4.36 -1.28 9.91
C SER A 34 2.95 -0.79 10.28
N LEU A 35 2.06 -1.70 10.66
CA LEU A 35 0.68 -1.36 11.11
C LEU A 35 0.66 -0.38 12.29
N ASP A 36 1.66 -0.44 13.18
CA ASP A 36 1.73 0.44 14.34
C ASP A 36 2.31 1.84 14.03
N ARG A 37 2.93 2.02 12.87
CA ARG A 37 3.71 3.23 12.54
C ARG A 37 3.32 3.91 11.24
N PHE A 38 2.54 3.26 10.38
CA PHE A 38 2.16 3.85 9.10
C PHE A 38 1.27 5.08 9.33
N ALA A 39 1.39 6.03 8.42
CA ALA A 39 0.55 7.22 8.39
C ALA A 39 0.18 7.51 6.93
N PHE A 40 -1.01 8.07 6.73
CA PHE A 40 -1.38 8.55 5.41
C PHE A 40 -0.58 9.81 5.08
N ALA A 41 0.12 9.80 3.94
CA ALA A 41 0.81 10.97 3.41
C ALA A 41 0.20 11.36 2.05
N GLY A 42 -0.45 12.53 2.00
CA GLY A 42 -1.04 13.06 0.77
C GLY A 42 -2.05 12.11 0.13
N ALA A 43 -1.97 11.97 -1.20
CA ALA A 43 -2.93 11.18 -1.98
C ALA A 43 -2.49 9.72 -2.20
N GLU A 44 -1.60 9.18 -1.36
CA GLU A 44 -1.11 7.81 -1.49
C GLU A 44 -2.22 6.79 -1.20
N LEU A 45 -2.23 5.68 -1.95
CA LEU A 45 -3.11 4.56 -1.69
C LEU A 45 -2.46 3.57 -0.74
N PHE A 46 -3.26 3.11 0.21
CA PHE A 46 -2.91 2.06 1.16
C PHE A 46 -3.84 0.87 0.99
N LEU A 47 -3.29 -0.31 1.22
CA LEU A 47 -3.99 -1.59 1.20
C LEU A 47 -3.81 -2.24 2.56
N LEU A 48 -4.92 -2.58 3.21
CA LEU A 48 -4.96 -3.37 4.44
C LEU A 48 -5.31 -4.81 4.09
N ALA A 49 -4.58 -5.76 4.65
CA ALA A 49 -4.79 -7.18 4.39
C ALA A 49 -4.71 -8.01 5.67
N LYS A 50 -5.34 -9.19 5.61
CA LYS A 50 -5.17 -10.28 6.57
C LYS A 50 -4.77 -11.53 5.82
N GLY A 51 -3.53 -11.99 6.00
CA GLY A 51 -2.95 -13.04 5.18
C GLY A 51 -2.90 -12.64 3.70
N SER A 52 -3.62 -13.36 2.84
CA SER A 52 -3.74 -13.08 1.41
C SER A 52 -4.99 -12.30 1.02
N HIS A 53 -5.84 -11.95 1.98
CA HIS A 53 -7.14 -11.32 1.71
C HIS A 53 -7.07 -9.82 1.93
N VAL A 54 -7.50 -9.05 0.92
CA VAL A 54 -7.62 -7.59 1.00
C VAL A 54 -8.85 -7.22 1.81
N LEU A 55 -8.68 -6.40 2.83
CA LEU A 55 -9.78 -5.93 3.70
C LEU A 55 -10.24 -4.52 3.35
N TRP A 56 -9.32 -3.68 2.86
CA TRP A 56 -9.61 -2.30 2.50
C TRP A 56 -8.52 -1.75 1.58
N VAL A 57 -8.91 -0.89 0.64
CA VAL A 57 -8.00 -0.12 -0.20
C VAL A 57 -8.51 1.32 -0.29
N GLY A 58 -7.63 2.29 -0.12
CA GLY A 58 -8.00 3.71 -0.24
C GLY A 58 -6.90 4.65 0.22
N SER A 59 -7.20 5.94 0.16
CA SER A 59 -6.33 7.02 0.64
C SER A 59 -7.00 7.82 1.76
N SER A 60 -6.31 8.83 2.28
CA SER A 60 -6.90 9.77 3.23
C SER A 60 -8.09 10.53 2.66
N ASP A 61 -8.12 10.75 1.34
CA ASP A 61 -9.19 11.51 0.69
C ASP A 61 -10.53 10.78 0.83
N GLU A 62 -10.55 9.46 0.63
CA GLU A 62 -11.76 8.65 0.83
C GLU A 62 -12.19 8.62 2.30
N LEU A 63 -11.23 8.64 3.25
CA LEU A 63 -11.54 8.69 4.68
C LEU A 63 -12.13 10.05 5.09
N VAL A 64 -11.65 11.15 4.50
CA VAL A 64 -12.16 12.49 4.81
C VAL A 64 -13.53 12.70 4.16
N ALA A 65 -13.70 12.28 2.91
CA ALA A 65 -14.89 12.53 2.12
C ALA A 65 -16.11 11.70 2.56
N ASP A 66 -15.91 10.46 3.01
CA ASP A 66 -17.02 9.52 3.25
C ASP A 66 -17.00 8.91 4.68
N PRO A 67 -18.04 9.17 5.51
CA PRO A 67 -18.22 8.50 6.80
C PRO A 67 -18.27 6.97 6.73
N LEU A 68 -18.81 6.40 5.66
CA LEU A 68 -18.89 4.94 5.50
C LEU A 68 -17.50 4.35 5.24
N SER A 69 -16.68 4.99 4.40
CA SER A 69 -15.28 4.64 4.20
C SER A 69 -14.49 4.61 5.51
N ARG A 70 -14.65 5.60 6.40
CA ARG A 70 -14.02 5.59 7.73
C ARG A 70 -14.41 4.39 8.58
N THR A 71 -15.68 4.01 8.52
CA THR A 71 -16.19 2.86 9.29
C THR A 71 -15.57 1.57 8.79
N ARG A 72 -15.50 1.39 7.46
CA ARG A 72 -14.87 0.22 6.82
C ARG A 72 -13.37 0.17 7.12
N PHE A 73 -12.67 1.28 7.02
CA PHE A 73 -11.25 1.36 7.34
C PHE A 73 -10.95 0.94 8.78
N ARG A 74 -11.72 1.44 9.76
CA ARG A 74 -11.53 1.06 11.17
C ARG A 74 -11.75 -0.43 11.41
N LEU A 75 -12.76 -1.03 10.78
CA LEU A 75 -13.02 -2.47 10.87
C LEU A 75 -11.91 -3.28 10.20
N ALA A 76 -11.44 -2.83 9.04
CA ALA A 76 -10.32 -3.46 8.36
C ALA A 76 -9.04 -3.37 9.19
N LEU A 77 -8.77 -2.21 9.81
CA LEU A 77 -7.59 -1.99 10.65
C LEU A 77 -7.59 -2.88 11.90
N ASP A 78 -8.75 -3.11 12.52
CA ASP A 78 -8.89 -4.01 13.67
C ASP A 78 -8.57 -5.47 13.31
N CYS A 79 -8.85 -5.87 12.06
CA CYS A 79 -8.66 -7.23 11.56
C CYS A 79 -7.33 -7.46 10.85
N ALA A 80 -6.69 -6.41 10.32
CA ALA A 80 -5.53 -6.51 9.44
C ALA A 80 -4.30 -7.01 10.19
N ASP A 81 -3.48 -7.82 9.52
CA ASP A 81 -2.15 -8.21 9.98
C ASP A 81 -1.03 -7.51 9.20
N ARG A 82 -1.37 -6.91 8.05
CA ARG A 82 -0.43 -6.24 7.14
C ARG A 82 -1.04 -4.98 6.56
N VAL A 83 -0.17 -4.00 6.33
CA VAL A 83 -0.46 -2.80 5.56
C VAL A 83 0.57 -2.63 4.47
N PHE A 84 0.11 -2.20 3.31
CA PHE A 84 0.96 -1.92 2.16
C PHE A 84 0.65 -0.55 1.61
N ARG A 85 1.70 0.15 1.18
CA ARG A 85 1.61 1.39 0.42
C ARG A 85 1.77 1.08 -1.06
N VAL A 86 0.98 1.71 -1.90
CA VAL A 86 1.13 1.65 -3.37
C VAL A 86 2.15 2.72 -3.79
N PRO A 87 3.37 2.34 -4.19
CA PRO A 87 4.38 3.30 -4.64
C PRO A 87 3.93 3.86 -5.99
N ALA A 88 3.79 5.19 -6.06
CA ALA A 88 3.10 5.97 -7.09
C ALA A 88 1.58 6.03 -6.89
N ALA A 89 1.13 7.17 -6.35
CA ALA A 89 -0.29 7.50 -6.30
C ALA A 89 -0.83 7.55 -7.74
N PRO A 90 -1.92 6.81 -8.06
CA PRO A 90 -2.52 6.88 -9.37
C PRO A 90 -3.03 8.31 -9.63
N MET A 91 -3.03 8.70 -10.90
CA MET A 91 -3.69 9.92 -11.33
C MET A 91 -5.15 9.89 -10.85
N ALA A 92 -5.72 11.05 -10.54
CA ALA A 92 -7.09 11.12 -9.99
C ALA A 92 -8.12 10.35 -10.85
N ALA A 93 -7.94 10.36 -12.18
CA ALA A 93 -8.78 9.63 -13.12
C ALA A 93 -8.67 8.09 -13.04
N GLU A 94 -7.50 7.58 -12.64
CA GLU A 94 -7.21 6.14 -12.58
C GLU A 94 -7.44 5.56 -11.18
N ARG A 95 -7.50 6.41 -10.15
CA ARG A 95 -7.60 6.02 -8.74
C ARG A 95 -8.71 5.02 -8.46
N LEU A 96 -9.93 5.28 -8.91
CA LEU A 96 -11.07 4.39 -8.67
C LEU A 96 -10.88 3.04 -9.37
N SER A 97 -10.26 3.01 -10.55
CA SER A 97 -9.92 1.78 -11.25
C SER A 97 -8.87 0.98 -10.49
N THR A 98 -7.83 1.65 -9.99
CA THR A 98 -6.78 1.02 -9.18
C THR A 98 -7.33 0.46 -7.87
N ILE A 99 -8.21 1.21 -7.17
CA ILE A 99 -8.88 0.73 -5.96
C ILE A 99 -9.70 -0.52 -6.26
N TRP A 100 -10.58 -0.45 -7.27
CA TRP A 100 -11.42 -1.59 -7.67
C TRP A 100 -10.60 -2.83 -8.01
N ASP A 101 -9.46 -2.63 -8.67
CA ASP A 101 -8.58 -3.72 -9.06
C ASP A 101 -7.87 -4.35 -7.86
N LEU A 102 -7.35 -3.51 -6.97
CA LEU A 102 -6.66 -3.90 -5.74
C LEU A 102 -7.59 -4.54 -4.70
N GLU A 103 -8.87 -4.15 -4.66
CA GLU A 103 -9.87 -4.77 -3.78
C GLU A 103 -10.04 -6.27 -4.05
N GLY A 104 -9.80 -6.71 -5.29
CA GLY A 104 -9.81 -8.13 -5.66
C GLY A 104 -8.43 -8.72 -5.85
N ALA A 105 -7.37 -8.06 -5.36
CA ALA A 105 -6.01 -8.51 -5.58
C ALA A 105 -5.62 -9.66 -4.65
N GLU A 106 -4.68 -10.47 -5.11
CA GLU A 106 -4.06 -11.53 -4.32
C GLU A 106 -2.53 -11.39 -4.34
N PRO A 107 -1.84 -11.76 -3.25
CA PRO A 107 -0.39 -11.73 -3.22
C PRO A 107 0.20 -12.82 -4.12
N VAL A 108 1.20 -12.46 -4.93
CA VAL A 108 1.92 -13.42 -5.77
C VAL A 108 2.96 -14.14 -4.93
N ALA A 109 2.73 -15.42 -4.61
CA ALA A 109 3.65 -16.24 -3.84
C ALA A 109 5.03 -16.35 -4.54
N GLY A 110 6.11 -16.06 -3.82
CA GLY A 110 7.49 -16.20 -4.31
C GLY A 110 8.10 -14.96 -4.98
N ALA A 111 7.32 -13.90 -5.24
CA ALA A 111 7.82 -12.64 -5.76
C ALA A 111 8.17 -11.68 -4.62
N GLN A 112 9.35 -11.87 -4.03
CA GLN A 112 10.06 -10.75 -3.40
C GLN A 112 10.60 -9.92 -4.57
N ALA A 113 10.13 -8.68 -4.74
CA ALA A 113 10.76 -7.80 -5.73
C ALA A 113 12.22 -7.63 -5.33
N ALA A 114 13.12 -8.13 -6.18
CA ALA A 114 14.57 -8.10 -6.01
C ALA A 114 15.14 -6.73 -6.39
#